data_AF-A0A7C2K4Z9-F1
#
_entry.id   AF-A0A7C2K4Z9-F1
#
_cell.length_a   1.000
_cell.length_b   1.000
_cell.length_c   1.000
_cell.angle_alpha   90.00
_cell.angle_beta   90.00
_cell.angle_gamma   90.00
#
_symmetry.space_group_name_H-M   'P 1'
#
loop_
_entity.id
_entity.type
_entity.pdbx_description
1 polymer ?
#
loop_
_entity_poly.entity_id
_entity_poly.type
_entity_poly.pdbx_seq_one_letter_code
_entity_poly.pdbx_strand_id
1 'polypeptide(L)'
;QARRLFLSGEIIDAGEATRIGLLHQVVAADELDAVVDRQLYWLHKGGPIAQHVAKRLALGVVGSTPETAERIDIANAELIAQLRVSEEGQEGLTAFLDKRPPHWVKN
;
A
#
# COMPACT_ATOMS: atom_id res chain seq x y z
N GLN A 1 16.58 -13.68 -5.82
CA GLN A 1 15.86 -14.93 -6.14
C GLN A 1 15.38 -14.99 -7.59
N ALA A 2 14.96 -13.86 -8.18
CA ALA A 2 14.52 -13.77 -9.59
C ALA A 2 15.39 -14.55 -10.59
N ARG A 3 16.70 -14.25 -10.72
CA ARG A 3 17.59 -14.94 -11.68
C ARG A 3 17.59 -16.46 -11.55
N ARG A 4 17.56 -16.99 -10.31
CA ARG A 4 17.54 -18.44 -10.05
C ARG A 4 16.25 -19.05 -10.60
N LEU A 5 15.10 -18.52 -10.16
CA LEU A 5 13.77 -19.06 -10.50
C LEU A 5 13.43 -18.92 -11.99
N PHE A 6 13.85 -17.84 -12.65
CA PHE A 6 13.67 -17.67 -14.09
C PHE A 6 14.46 -18.69 -14.93
N LEU A 7 15.65 -19.09 -14.46
CA LEU A 7 16.51 -20.02 -15.18
C LEU A 7 16.20 -21.49 -14.86
N SER A 8 15.85 -21.80 -13.61
CA SER A 8 15.59 -23.18 -13.17
C SER A 8 14.17 -23.65 -13.50
N GLY A 9 13.19 -22.74 -13.53
CA GLY A 9 11.78 -23.11 -13.66
C GLY A 9 11.25 -23.95 -12.49
N GLU A 10 11.98 -24.01 -11.37
CA GLU A 10 11.59 -24.82 -10.22
C GLU A 10 10.29 -24.29 -9.59
N ILE A 11 9.46 -25.21 -9.12
CA ILE A 11 8.25 -24.88 -8.36
C ILE A 11 8.66 -24.59 -6.92
N ILE A 12 8.20 -23.45 -6.39
CA ILE A 12 8.33 -23.10 -4.98
C ILE A 12 6.96 -23.14 -4.31
N ASP A 13 6.93 -23.51 -3.02
CA ASP A 13 5.72 -23.44 -2.21
C ASP A 13 5.48 -22.03 -1.65
N ALA A 14 4.36 -21.85 -0.95
CA ALA A 14 4.00 -20.57 -0.36
C ALA A 14 4.96 -20.13 0.76
N GLY A 15 5.59 -21.07 1.46
CA GLY A 15 6.57 -20.80 2.51
C GLY A 15 7.83 -20.15 1.92
N GLU A 16 8.39 -20.75 0.88
CA GLU A 16 9.52 -20.18 0.14
C GLU A 16 9.13 -18.85 -0.52
N ALA A 17 7.96 -18.76 -1.14
CA ALA A 17 7.48 -17.52 -1.75
C ALA A 17 7.38 -16.35 -0.74
N THR A 18 6.96 -16.63 0.50
CA THR A 18 6.94 -15.62 1.58
C THR A 18 8.34 -15.27 2.04
N ARG A 19 9.21 -16.28 2.24
CA ARG A 19 10.60 -16.07 2.68
C ARG A 19 11.40 -15.18 1.74
N ILE A 20 11.12 -15.23 0.43
CA ILE A 20 11.81 -14.42 -0.58
C ILE A 20 11.13 -13.06 -0.85
N GLY A 21 10.04 -12.74 -0.13
CA GLY A 21 9.30 -11.49 -0.27
C GLY A 21 8.38 -11.41 -1.49
N LEU A 22 8.02 -12.55 -2.10
CA LEU A 22 7.05 -12.60 -3.20
C LEU A 22 5.61 -12.55 -2.68
N LEU A 23 5.33 -13.24 -1.58
CA LEU A 23 4.06 -13.13 -0.85
C LEU A 23 4.26 -12.31 0.42
N HIS A 24 3.22 -11.55 0.79
CA HIS A 24 3.22 -10.74 2.02
C HIS A 24 2.86 -11.57 3.27
N GLN A 25 2.01 -12.59 3.12
CA GLN A 25 1.51 -13.43 4.21
C GLN A 25 1.08 -14.80 3.68
N VAL A 26 1.26 -15.83 4.50
CA VAL A 26 0.70 -17.18 4.30
C VAL A 26 -0.10 -17.56 5.54
N VAL A 27 -1.25 -18.16 5.31
CA VAL A 27 -2.19 -18.63 6.34
C VAL A 27 -2.74 -20.01 6.00
N ALA A 28 -3.43 -20.64 6.95
CA ALA A 28 -4.16 -21.86 6.67
C ALA A 28 -5.29 -21.61 5.65
N ALA A 29 -5.66 -22.63 4.88
CA ALA A 29 -6.61 -22.47 3.78
C ALA A 29 -7.99 -21.99 4.25
N ASP A 30 -8.43 -22.43 5.43
CA ASP A 30 -9.68 -22.05 6.08
C ASP A 30 -9.65 -20.64 6.70
N GLU A 31 -8.48 -20.02 6.82
CA GLU A 31 -8.31 -18.64 7.31
C GLU A 31 -8.19 -17.61 6.16
N LEU A 32 -8.06 -18.06 4.91
CA LEU A 32 -7.75 -17.19 3.77
C LEU A 32 -8.76 -16.05 3.62
N ASP A 33 -10.06 -16.38 3.61
CA ASP A 33 -11.12 -15.39 3.43
C ASP A 33 -11.13 -14.35 4.56
N ALA A 34 -10.96 -14.79 5.81
CA ALA A 34 -10.92 -13.88 6.96
C ALA A 34 -9.74 -12.89 6.89
N VAL A 35 -8.58 -13.34 6.40
CA VAL A 35 -7.41 -12.46 6.22
C VAL A 35 -7.59 -11.52 5.04
N VAL A 36 -8.18 -11.99 3.93
CA VAL A 36 -8.54 -11.14 2.79
C VAL A 36 -9.52 -10.06 3.23
N ASP A 37 -10.58 -10.41 3.94
CA ASP A 37 -11.59 -9.48 4.47
C ASP A 37 -10.96 -8.46 5.41
N ARG A 38 -10.01 -8.87 6.25
CA ARG A 38 -9.26 -7.95 7.11
C ARG A 38 -8.44 -6.95 6.30
N GLN A 39 -7.81 -7.35 5.20
CA GLN A 39 -7.08 -6.42 4.33
C GLN A 39 -8.03 -5.47 3.60
N LEU A 40 -9.13 -6.00 3.07
CA LEU A 40 -10.18 -5.20 2.44
C LEU A 40 -10.76 -4.18 3.41
N TYR A 41 -11.00 -4.54 4.67
CA TYR A 41 -11.49 -3.62 5.70
C TYR A 41 -10.57 -2.38 5.83
N TRP A 42 -9.25 -2.58 5.90
CA TRP A 42 -8.31 -1.45 5.99
C TRP A 42 -8.24 -0.62 4.71
N LEU A 43 -8.32 -1.27 3.54
CA LEU A 43 -8.36 -0.58 2.26
C LEU A 43 -9.64 0.24 2.11
N HIS A 44 -10.80 -0.25 2.55
CA HIS A 44 -12.04 0.53 2.48
C HIS A 44 -12.04 1.75 3.41
N LYS A 45 -11.22 1.75 4.47
CA LYS A 45 -11.09 2.90 5.39
C LYS A 45 -10.29 4.06 4.80
N GLY A 46 -9.36 3.80 3.88
CA GLY A 46 -8.50 4.87 3.34
C GLY A 46 -9.16 5.63 2.19
N GLY A 47 -8.79 6.89 2.04
CA GLY A 47 -9.23 7.72 0.92
C GLY A 47 -8.70 7.17 -0.41
N PRO A 48 -9.56 7.01 -1.44
CA PRO A 48 -9.17 6.38 -2.71
C PRO A 48 -8.07 7.15 -3.46
N ILE A 49 -8.08 8.49 -3.43
CA ILE A 49 -7.04 9.30 -4.07
C ILE A 49 -5.73 9.15 -3.31
N ALA A 50 -5.76 9.27 -1.98
CA ALA A 50 -4.58 9.11 -1.14
C ALA A 50 -3.95 7.72 -1.31
N GLN A 51 -4.74 6.65 -1.37
CA GLN A 51 -4.23 5.29 -1.60
C GLN A 51 -3.58 5.12 -2.97
N HIS A 52 -4.22 5.66 -4.02
CA HIS A 52 -3.66 5.64 -5.36
C HIS A 52 -2.29 6.34 -5.41
N VAL A 53 -2.19 7.53 -4.82
CA VAL A 53 -0.93 8.28 -4.77
C VAL A 53 0.10 7.56 -3.92
N ALA A 54 -0.24 7.10 -2.73
CA ALA A 54 0.69 6.38 -1.85
C ALA A 54 1.29 5.14 -2.53
N LYS A 55 0.48 4.38 -3.26
CA LYS A 55 0.96 3.23 -4.06
C LYS A 55 1.97 3.65 -5.12
N ARG A 56 1.69 4.75 -5.85
CA ARG A 56 2.62 5.28 -6.85
C ARG A 56 3.93 5.75 -6.23
N LEU A 57 3.88 6.44 -5.10
CA LEU A 57 5.06 6.91 -4.39
C LEU A 57 5.95 5.74 -3.92
N ALA A 58 5.35 4.72 -3.31
CA ALA A 58 6.08 3.54 -2.84
C ALA A 58 6.78 2.77 -3.98
N LEU A 59 6.17 2.71 -5.17
CA LEU A 59 6.77 2.06 -6.34
C LEU A 59 7.82 2.95 -7.04
N GLY A 60 7.69 4.28 -6.94
CA GLY A 60 8.57 5.24 -7.62
C GLY A 60 9.97 5.39 -7.03
N VAL A 61 10.21 4.89 -5.80
CA VAL A 61 11.50 4.99 -5.10
C VAL A 61 12.42 3.79 -5.35
N VAL A 62 11.94 2.74 -6.03
CA VAL A 62 12.73 1.52 -6.23
C VAL A 62 13.91 1.79 -7.16
N GLY A 63 15.13 1.55 -6.68
CA GLY A 63 16.35 1.68 -7.47
C GLY A 63 16.89 3.10 -7.63
N SER A 64 16.41 4.07 -6.84
CA SER A 64 16.91 5.44 -6.86
C SER A 64 18.33 5.56 -6.26
N THR A 65 19.17 6.41 -6.84
CA THR A 65 20.42 6.88 -6.19
C THR A 65 20.08 7.80 -5.00
N PRO A 66 21.02 8.04 -4.06
CA PRO A 66 20.79 8.98 -2.96
C PRO A 66 20.33 10.37 -3.42
N GLU A 67 20.93 10.93 -4.47
CA GLU A 67 20.59 12.26 -5.01
C GLU A 67 19.20 12.25 -5.65
N THR A 68 18.85 11.15 -6.32
CA THR A 68 17.51 10.97 -6.90
C THR A 68 16.46 10.83 -5.80
N ALA A 69 16.79 10.13 -4.72
CA ALA A 69 15.92 9.93 -3.57
C ALA A 69 15.63 11.26 -2.85
N GLU A 70 16.63 12.12 -2.65
CA GLU A 70 16.44 13.45 -2.04
C GLU A 70 15.47 14.32 -2.86
N ARG A 71 15.65 14.36 -4.19
CA ARG A 71 14.72 15.09 -5.07
C ARG A 71 13.31 14.50 -5.03
N ILE A 72 13.17 13.18 -5.00
CA ILE A 72 11.87 12.52 -4.86
C ILE A 72 11.23 12.87 -3.52
N ASP A 73 12.01 12.94 -2.44
CA ASP A 73 11.51 13.25 -1.10
C ASP A 73 10.91 14.66 -1.01
N ILE A 74 11.61 15.67 -1.56
CA ILE A 74 11.11 17.05 -1.63
C ILE A 74 9.79 17.11 -2.41
N ALA A 75 9.73 16.50 -3.60
CA ALA A 75 8.53 16.47 -4.41
C ALA A 75 7.37 15.72 -3.72
N ASN A 76 7.68 14.64 -2.99
CA ASN A 76 6.69 13.89 -2.23
C ASN A 76 6.15 14.71 -1.05
N ALA A 77 6.98 15.46 -0.34
CA ALA A 77 6.55 16.33 0.75
C ALA A 77 5.56 17.40 0.24
N GLU A 78 5.85 18.04 -0.88
CA GLU A 78 4.94 19.01 -1.52
C GLU A 78 3.61 18.36 -1.93
N LEU A 79 3.66 17.18 -2.57
CA LEU A 79 2.47 16.44 -2.98
C LEU A 79 1.61 16.02 -1.77
N ILE A 80 2.24 15.52 -0.70
CA ILE A 80 1.54 15.12 0.53
C ILE A 80 0.89 16.33 1.20
N ALA A 81 1.57 17.48 1.23
CA ALA A 81 1.00 18.72 1.75
C ALA A 81 -0.24 19.16 0.95
N GLN A 82 -0.19 19.07 -0.38
CA GLN A 82 -1.34 19.37 -1.25
C GLN A 82 -2.51 18.39 -1.02
N LEU A 83 -2.23 17.09 -0.91
CA LEU A 83 -3.26 16.09 -0.60
C LEU A 83 -3.91 16.35 0.76
N ARG A 84 -3.15 16.80 1.76
CA ARG A 84 -3.64 17.09 3.11
C ARG A 84 -4.69 18.20 3.13
N VAL A 85 -4.55 19.21 2.28
CA VAL A 85 -5.48 20.35 2.18
C VAL A 85 -6.57 20.17 1.12
N SER A 86 -6.53 19.07 0.35
CA SER A 86 -7.56 18.73 -0.64
C SER A 86 -8.92 18.40 0.00
N GLU A 87 -9.98 18.34 -0.81
CA GLU A 87 -11.33 17.92 -0.36
C GLU A 87 -11.31 16.56 0.35
N GLU A 88 -10.65 15.55 -0.22
CA GLU A 88 -10.52 14.22 0.40
C GLU A 88 -9.74 14.29 1.72
N GLY A 89 -8.65 15.07 1.74
CA GLY A 89 -7.82 15.26 2.94
C GLY A 89 -8.58 15.96 4.08
N GLN A 90 -9.35 17.00 3.76
CA GLN A 90 -10.17 17.73 4.73
C GLN A 90 -11.34 16.89 5.24
N GLU A 91 -12.02 16.14 4.36
CA GLU A 91 -13.08 15.21 4.76
C GLU A 91 -12.54 14.13 5.69
N GLY A 92 -11.40 13.53 5.37
CA GLY A 92 -10.79 12.50 6.21
C GLY A 92 -10.40 13.00 7.60
N LEU A 93 -9.79 14.19 7.66
CA LEU A 93 -9.43 14.83 8.94
C LEU A 93 -10.68 15.19 9.76
N THR A 94 -11.68 15.78 9.11
CA THR A 94 -12.94 16.18 9.75
C THR A 94 -13.68 14.95 10.29
N ALA A 95 -13.85 13.92 9.48
CA ALA A 95 -14.50 12.68 9.88
C ALA A 95 -13.81 12.01 11.09
N PHE A 96 -12.47 12.02 11.11
CA PHE A 96 -11.70 11.53 12.26
C PHE A 96 -11.98 12.33 13.54
N LEU A 97 -11.94 13.66 13.46
CA LEU A 97 -12.20 14.54 14.61
C LEU A 97 -13.65 14.40 15.11
N ASP A 98 -14.60 14.27 14.19
CA ASP A 98 -16.03 14.10 14.45
C ASP A 98 -16.41 12.67 14.87
N LYS A 99 -15.45 11.73 14.87
CA LYS A 99 -15.67 10.30 15.18
C LYS A 99 -16.74 9.65 14.31
N ARG A 100 -16.82 10.05 13.05
CA ARG A 100 -17.71 9.46 12.04
C ARG A 100 -16.91 8.80 10.92
N PRO A 101 -17.51 7.87 10.16
CA PRO A 101 -16.91 7.41 8.91
C PRO A 101 -16.78 8.58 7.92
N PRO A 102 -15.68 8.67 7.15
CA PRO A 102 -15.61 9.59 6.02
C PRO A 102 -16.54 9.14 4.89
N HIS A 103 -16.95 10.06 4.03
CA HIS A 103 -17.98 9.81 3.02
C HIS A 103 -17.69 8.66 2.03
N TRP A 104 -16.42 8.31 1.81
CA TRP A 104 -16.05 7.19 0.94
C TRP A 104 -16.28 5.81 1.58
N VAL A 105 -16.41 5.73 2.90
CA VAL A 105 -16.80 4.50 3.59
C VAL A 105 -18.31 4.37 3.46
N LYS A 106 -18.76 3.57 2.48
CA LYS A 106 -20.17 3.19 2.36
C LYS A 106 -20.48 2.08 3.36
N ASN A 107 -21.61 2.20 4.05
CA ASN A 107 -22.18 1.14 4.89
C ASN A 107 -22.59 -0.07 4.06
#